data_AF-A0A934B844-F1
#
_entry.id   AF-A0A934B844-F1
#
_cell.length_a   1.000
_cell.length_b   1.000
_cell.length_c   1.000
_cell.angle_alpha   90.00
_cell.angle_beta   90.00
_cell.angle_gamma   90.00
#
_symmetry.space_group_name_H-M   'P 1'
#
loop_
_entity.id
_entity.type
_entity.pdbx_description
1 polymer ?
#
loop_
_entity_poly.entity_id
_entity_poly.type
_entity_poly.pdbx_seq_one_letter_code
_entity_poly.pdbx_strand_id
1 'polypeptide(L)' 'MPKRRDLRSTLRNRLSQIRIASREHNGVTAERETAAFEENQGNVPHAKQLYQELVNLYPSTKVAEIARARLAELDSKK' A
#
# COMPACT_ATOMS: atom_id res chain seq x y z
N MET A 1 12.25 35.30 -0.63
CA MET A 1 11.93 34.45 0.54
C MET A 1 11.36 33.12 0.07
N PRO A 2 12.11 32.00 0.01
CA PRO A 2 11.57 30.74 -0.46
C PRO A 2 10.74 30.07 0.65
N LYS A 3 9.48 29.73 0.33
CA LYS A 3 8.56 28.96 1.18
C LYS A 3 9.21 27.61 1.52
N ARG A 4 9.23 27.24 2.80
CA ARG A 4 9.71 25.93 3.29
C ARG A 4 9.01 24.83 2.49
N ARG A 5 9.73 24.19 1.56
CA ARG A 5 9.24 23.01 0.83
C ARG A 5 8.94 21.95 1.87
N ASP A 6 7.67 21.56 1.95
CA ASP A 6 7.16 20.64 2.96
C ASP A 6 7.75 19.25 2.73
N LEU A 7 8.91 18.98 3.37
CA LEU A 7 9.69 17.76 3.24
C LEU A 7 8.86 16.50 3.57
N ARG A 8 7.80 16.64 4.37
CA ARG A 8 6.86 15.57 4.70
C ARG A 8 6.02 15.11 3.51
N SER A 9 5.65 16.03 2.62
CA SER A 9 4.92 15.70 1.38
C SER A 9 5.85 15.03 0.36
N THR A 10 7.09 15.52 0.27
CA THR A 10 8.09 15.00 -0.65
C THR A 10 8.60 13.62 -0.25
N LEU A 11 8.72 13.31 1.05
CA LEU A 11 9.10 11.98 1.51
C LEU A 11 7.99 10.96 1.21
N ARG A 12 6.72 11.32 1.45
CA ARG A 12 5.57 10.49 1.11
C ARG A 12 5.50 10.22 -0.40
N ASN A 13 5.82 11.23 -1.21
CA ASN A 13 5.86 11.14 -2.67
C ASN A 13 7.15 10.52 -3.24
N ARG A 14 8.16 10.29 -2.40
CA ARG A 14 9.44 9.64 -2.78
C ARG A 14 9.45 8.18 -2.36
N LEU A 15 8.77 7.85 -1.26
CA LEU A 15 8.46 6.48 -0.85
C LEU A 15 7.48 5.80 -1.82
N SER A 16 6.57 6.55 -2.45
CA SER A 16 5.74 6.03 -3.56
C SER A 16 6.56 5.72 -4.82
N GLN A 17 7.63 6.47 -5.09
CA GLN A 17 8.45 6.30 -6.30
C GLN A 17 9.45 5.15 -6.21
N ILE A 18 9.83 4.71 -5.01
CA ILE A 18 10.68 3.51 -4.84
C ILE A 18 9.92 2.22 -5.21
N ARG A 19 8.59 2.21 -5.11
CA ARG A 19 7.74 1.02 -5.35
C ARG A 19 7.62 0.63 -6.83
N ILE A 20 7.81 1.57 -7.76
CA ILE A 20 7.48 1.34 -9.19
C ILE A 20 8.69 0.87 -10.02
N ALA A 21 9.92 0.98 -9.50
CA ALA A 21 11.12 0.81 -10.32
C ALA A 21 11.61 -0.64 -10.56
N SER A 22 11.08 -1.66 -9.86
CA SER A 22 11.56 -3.05 -9.99
C SER A 22 10.45 -3.98 -10.48
N ARG A 23 10.02 -3.75 -11.72
CA ARG A 23 8.95 -4.48 -12.40
C ARG A 23 9.46 -5.78 -13.01
N GLU A 24 9.76 -6.78 -12.17
CA GLU A 24 9.99 -8.17 -12.61
C GLU A 24 9.33 -9.12 -11.60
N HIS A 25 8.07 -9.51 -11.86
CA HIS A 25 7.29 -10.64 -11.28
C HIS A 25 7.26 -10.92 -9.75
N ASN A 26 8.05 -10.22 -8.93
CA ASN A 26 8.20 -10.35 -7.47
C ASN A 26 7.61 -9.13 -6.71
N GLY A 27 7.06 -8.13 -7.42
CA GLY A 27 6.54 -6.89 -6.82
C GLY A 27 5.25 -7.11 -6.03
N VAL A 28 4.29 -7.86 -6.61
CA VAL A 28 2.93 -8.03 -6.05
C VAL A 28 2.95 -8.60 -4.63
N THR A 29 3.92 -9.46 -4.31
CA THR A 29 4.13 -9.99 -2.96
C THR A 29 4.68 -8.95 -1.99
N ALA A 30 5.65 -8.14 -2.43
CA ALA A 30 6.24 -7.07 -1.61
C ALA A 30 5.23 -5.97 -1.24
N GLU A 31 4.32 -5.64 -2.16
CA GLU A 31 3.24 -4.69 -1.86
C GLU A 31 2.25 -5.25 -0.83
N ARG A 32 1.94 -6.55 -0.89
CA ARG A 32 1.09 -7.21 0.13
C ARG A 32 1.78 -7.26 1.50
N GLU A 33 3.08 -7.54 1.52
CA GLU A 33 3.89 -7.55 2.74
C GLU A 33 3.93 -6.17 3.38
N THR A 34 4.04 -5.11 2.56
CA THR A 34 3.97 -3.72 3.03
C THR A 34 2.62 -3.42 3.67
N ALA A 35 1.51 -3.83 3.04
CA ALA A 35 0.17 -3.62 3.60
C ALA A 35 -0.01 -4.33 4.96
N ALA A 36 0.46 -5.57 5.09
CA ALA A 36 0.42 -6.33 6.34
C ALA A 36 1.33 -5.75 7.43
N PHE A 37 2.47 -5.17 7.04
CA PHE A 37 3.36 -4.48 7.97
C PHE A 37 2.68 -3.23 8.56
N GLU A 38 2.07 -2.39 7.73
CA GLU A 38 1.33 -1.21 8.17
C GLU A 38 0.15 -1.56 9.07
N GLU A 39 -0.56 -2.66 8.78
CA GLU A 39 -1.61 -3.20 9.63
C GLU A 39 -1.08 -3.54 11.04
N ASN A 40 0.05 -4.25 11.12
CA ASN A 40 0.68 -4.61 12.38
C ASN A 40 1.22 -3.41 13.17
N GLN A 41 1.61 -2.32 12.49
CA GLN A 41 1.99 -1.06 13.14
C GLN A 41 0.76 -0.26 13.65
N GLY A 42 -0.46 -0.75 13.41
CA GLY A 42 -1.70 -0.05 13.76
C GLY A 42 -2.10 1.04 12.75
N ASN A 43 -1.38 1.16 11.63
CA ASN A 43 -1.67 2.09 10.54
C ASN A 43 -2.76 1.53 9.62
N VAL A 44 -3.88 1.10 10.20
CA VAL A 44 -5.02 0.49 9.49
C VAL A 44 -5.51 1.32 8.29
N PRO A 45 -5.61 2.66 8.37
CA PRO A 45 -6.01 3.47 7.21
C PRO A 45 -5.04 3.34 6.03
N HIS A 46 -3.73 3.26 6.30
CA HIS A 46 -2.73 3.12 5.24
C HIS A 46 -2.69 1.71 4.68
N ALA A 47 -2.82 0.69 5.54
CA ALA A 47 -2.95 -0.70 5.12
C ALA A 47 -4.15 -0.90 4.17
N LYS A 48 -5.31 -0.30 4.48
CA LYS A 48 -6.48 -0.33 3.59
C LYS A 48 -6.19 0.29 2.22
N GLN A 49 -5.50 1.43 2.17
CA GLN A 49 -5.14 2.06 0.89
C GLN A 49 -4.25 1.14 0.04
N LEU A 50 -3.26 0.51 0.64
CA LEU A 50 -2.36 -0.42 -0.06
C LEU A 50 -3.09 -1.67 -0.56
N TYR A 51 -3.98 -2.25 0.24
CA TYR A 51 -4.82 -3.36 -0.21
C TYR A 51 -5.76 -2.95 -1.36
N GLN A 52 -6.34 -1.74 -1.31
CA GLN A 52 -7.19 -1.25 -2.40
C GLN A 52 -6.40 -1.03 -3.70
N GLU A 53 -5.17 -0.51 -3.61
CA GLU A 53 -4.26 -0.38 -4.74
C GLU A 53 -3.92 -1.75 -5.35
N LEU A 54 -3.65 -2.76 -4.53
CA LEU A 54 -3.40 -4.13 -4.99
C LEU A 54 -4.58 -4.71 -5.78
N VAL A 55 -5.81 -4.48 -5.32
CA VAL A 55 -7.02 -4.95 -6.00
C VAL A 55 -7.22 -4.22 -7.32
N ASN A 56 -6.96 -2.91 -7.37
CA ASN A 56 -7.14 -2.10 -8.57
C ASN A 56 -6.08 -2.39 -9.63
N LEU A 57 -4.82 -2.61 -9.23
CA LEU A 57 -3.69 -2.84 -10.14
C LEU A 57 -3.60 -4.30 -10.60
N TYR A 58 -3.99 -5.26 -9.75
CA TYR A 58 -3.82 -6.69 -10.00
C TYR A 58 -5.10 -7.52 -9.78
N PRO A 59 -6.26 -7.12 -10.33
CA PRO A 59 -7.58 -7.65 -9.95
C PRO A 59 -7.78 -9.15 -10.18
N SER A 60 -7.04 -9.76 -11.11
CA SER A 60 -7.14 -11.19 -11.46
C SER A 60 -6.10 -12.07 -10.78
N THR A 61 -5.35 -11.53 -9.82
CA THR A 61 -4.31 -12.27 -9.09
C THR A 61 -4.83 -12.78 -7.75
N LYS A 62 -4.24 -13.88 -7.28
CA LYS A 62 -4.49 -14.40 -5.92
C LYS A 62 -4.18 -13.37 -4.82
N VAL A 63 -3.27 -12.43 -5.08
CA VAL A 63 -2.97 -11.36 -4.13
C VAL A 63 -4.13 -10.36 -4.03
N ALA A 64 -4.80 -10.02 -5.13
CA ALA A 64 -6.01 -9.19 -5.07
C ALA A 64 -7.18 -9.89 -4.37
N GLU A 65 -7.30 -11.22 -4.47
CA GLU A 65 -8.28 -11.98 -3.67
C GLU A 65 -7.98 -11.85 -2.18
N ILE A 66 -6.72 -12.05 -1.78
CA ILE A 66 -6.30 -11.88 -0.39
C ILE A 66 -6.48 -10.44 0.10
N ALA A 67 -6.14 -9.45 -0.73
CA ALA A 67 -6.29 -8.04 -0.39
C ALA A 67 -7.77 -7.66 -0.20
N ARG A 68 -8.69 -8.18 -1.04
CA ARG A 68 -10.14 -8.02 -0.86
C ARG A 68 -10.63 -8.63 0.46
N ALA A 69 -10.18 -9.83 0.78
CA ALA A 69 -10.53 -10.48 2.05
C ALA A 69 -10.04 -9.66 3.25
N ARG A 70 -8.79 -9.16 3.21
CA ARG A 70 -8.25 -8.30 4.27
C ARG A 70 -8.99 -6.98 4.41
N LEU A 71 -9.36 -6.34 3.30
CA LEU A 71 -10.20 -5.14 3.34
C LEU A 71 -11.53 -5.40 4.06
N ALA A 72 -12.19 -6.52 3.75
CA ALA A 72 -13.45 -6.89 4.40
C ALA A 72 -13.28 -7.15 5.91
N GLU A 73 -12.21 -7.85 6.31
CA GLU A 73 -11.88 -8.07 7.73
C GLU A 73 -11.63 -6.75 8.48
N LEU A 74 -10.86 -5.85 7.87
CA LEU A 74 -10.53 -4.54 8.46
C LEU A 74 -11.73 -3.57 8.49
N ASP A 75 -12.74 -3.74 7.63
CA ASP A 75 -14.01 -3.01 7.74
C ASP A 75 -14.95 -3.62 8.78
N SER A 76 -14.88 -4.93 8.99
CA SER A 76 -15.69 -5.63 10.00
C SER A 76 -15.19 -5.41 11.43
N LYS A 77 -13.92 -5.06 11.61
CA LYS A 77 -13.28 -4.78 12.91
C LYS A 77 -13.56 -3.37 13.49
N LYS A 78 -14.56 -2.66 12.98
CA LYS A 78 -14.95 -1.31 13.41
C LYS A 78 -15.51 -1.27 14.83
#